data_AF-A0A959SH50-F1
#
_entry.id   AF-A0A959SH50-F1
#
_cell.length_a   1.000
_cell.length_b   1.000
_cell.length_c   1.000
_cell.angle_alpha   90.00
_cell.angle_beta   90.00
_cell.angle_gamma   90.00
#
_symmetry.space_group_name_H-M   'P 1'
#
loop_
_entity.id
_entity.type
_entity.pdbx_description
1 polymer ?
#
loop_
_entity_poly.entity_id
_entity_poly.type
_entity_poly.pdbx_seq_one_letter_code
_entity_poly.pdbx_strand_id
1 'polypeptide(L)'
;MTHELIVILQAQLTAREQGLRTVLATVVRVDGSSYRKAGVRMLVREDGLTTGAVSGGCVEDEVVRQAMMVLEQGSPRMMRYDGRYRQGCDGILYVLLEVFDPDRPCSEALEQSFEARSSITLRSWYRPQEGEHPGMGTCLMLEGRQLGVGHGTVDEGLPLFEQLLGPVLRLLIFGGEHDAAALSAL
;
A
#
# COMPACT_ATOMS: atom_id res chain seq x y z
N MET A 1 6.19 -6.19 -5.84
CA MET A 1 5.06 -5.35 -5.39
C MET A 1 3.79 -6.15 -5.19
N THR A 2 3.46 -7.14 -6.04
CA THR A 2 2.34 -8.07 -5.75
C THR A 2 2.52 -8.83 -4.43
N HIS A 3 3.71 -9.34 -4.16
CA HIS A 3 4.00 -9.98 -2.87
C HIS A 3 3.86 -9.02 -1.67
N GLU A 4 4.23 -7.75 -1.82
CA GLU A 4 4.01 -6.73 -0.78
C GLU A 4 2.52 -6.57 -0.48
N LEU A 5 1.65 -6.52 -1.50
CA LEU A 5 0.21 -6.44 -1.30
C LEU A 5 -0.37 -7.70 -0.61
N ILE A 6 0.16 -8.90 -0.92
CA ILE A 6 -0.23 -10.15 -0.23
C ILE A 6 0.07 -10.04 1.26
N VAL A 7 1.30 -9.65 1.61
CA VAL A 7 1.73 -9.55 3.01
C VAL A 7 0.94 -8.46 3.75
N ILE A 8 0.63 -7.34 3.08
CA ILE A 8 -0.22 -6.27 3.63
C ILE A 8 -1.65 -6.78 3.89
N LEU A 9 -2.26 -7.50 2.95
CA LEU A 9 -3.60 -8.06 3.14
C LEU A 9 -3.61 -9.05 4.32
N GLN A 10 -2.64 -9.96 4.37
CA GLN A 10 -2.51 -10.93 5.47
C GLN A 10 -2.39 -10.23 6.83
N ALA A 11 -1.53 -9.20 6.93
CA ALA A 11 -1.37 -8.42 8.15
C ALA A 11 -2.65 -7.68 8.56
N GLN A 12 -3.41 -7.15 7.60
CA GLN A 12 -4.70 -6.52 7.86
C GLN A 12 -5.74 -7.54 8.35
N LEU A 13 -5.82 -8.72 7.74
CA LEU A 13 -6.75 -9.77 8.17
C LEU A 13 -6.45 -10.22 9.60
N THR A 14 -5.17 -10.41 9.96
CA THR A 14 -4.75 -10.70 11.33
C THR A 14 -5.08 -9.56 12.30
N ALA A 15 -4.88 -8.30 11.89
CA ALA A 15 -5.25 -7.14 12.72
C ALA A 15 -6.76 -7.09 12.96
N ARG A 16 -7.58 -7.37 11.94
CA ARG A 16 -9.04 -7.41 12.04
C ARG A 16 -9.53 -8.48 13.01
N GLU A 17 -8.91 -9.67 13.02
CA GLU A 17 -9.20 -10.73 14.00
C GLU A 17 -8.90 -10.29 15.44
N GLN A 18 -7.93 -9.39 15.62
CA GLN A 18 -7.57 -8.79 16.91
C GLN A 18 -8.43 -7.55 17.26
N GLY A 19 -9.37 -7.17 16.40
CA GLY A 19 -10.19 -5.96 16.56
C GLY A 19 -9.41 -4.66 16.36
N LEU A 20 -8.22 -4.72 15.74
CA LEU A 20 -7.36 -3.57 15.50
C LEU A 20 -7.62 -2.96 14.14
N ARG A 21 -7.65 -1.63 14.09
CA ARG A 21 -7.79 -0.89 12.83
C ARG A 21 -6.44 -0.71 12.13
N THR A 22 -6.47 -0.50 10.82
CA THR A 22 -5.25 -0.30 10.04
C THR A 22 -5.36 0.84 9.04
N VAL A 23 -4.22 1.44 8.71
CA VAL A 23 -4.05 2.50 7.70
C VAL A 23 -3.07 2.02 6.65
N LEU A 24 -3.42 2.20 5.38
CA LEU A 24 -2.50 1.99 4.26
C LEU A 24 -1.84 3.32 3.90
N ALA A 25 -0.52 3.32 3.92
CA ALA A 25 0.31 4.39 3.39
C ALA A 25 0.80 4.00 2.00
N THR A 26 0.47 4.80 0.99
CA THR A 26 0.88 4.58 -0.41
C THR A 26 1.62 5.79 -0.94
N VAL A 27 2.83 5.62 -1.46
CA VAL A 27 3.53 6.71 -2.18
C VAL A 27 2.88 6.88 -3.54
N VAL A 28 2.06 7.91 -3.72
CA VAL A 28 1.32 8.14 -4.98
C VAL A 28 2.06 9.06 -5.94
N ARG A 29 3.01 9.84 -5.45
CA ARG A 29 3.83 10.74 -6.27
C ARG A 29 5.19 10.97 -5.63
N VAL A 30 6.18 11.14 -6.50
CA VAL A 30 7.54 11.55 -6.14
C VAL A 30 7.93 12.70 -7.07
N ASP A 31 8.30 13.84 -6.51
CA ASP A 31 8.95 14.92 -7.26
C ASP A 31 10.46 14.85 -7.00
N GLY A 32 11.30 14.87 -8.04
CA GLY A 32 12.76 14.78 -7.90
C GLY A 32 13.28 13.33 -7.74
N SER A 33 14.39 13.17 -7.03
CA SER A 33 15.07 11.89 -6.81
C SER A 33 14.72 11.26 -5.46
N SER A 34 14.42 9.96 -5.47
CA SER A 34 14.11 9.19 -4.26
C SER A 34 14.61 7.75 -4.43
N TYR A 35 15.06 7.12 -3.33
CA TYR A 35 15.37 5.69 -3.30
C TYR A 35 14.16 4.80 -3.65
N ARG A 36 12.95 5.29 -3.42
CA ARG A 36 11.70 4.52 -3.59
C ARG A 36 10.84 5.16 -4.68
N LYS A 37 10.26 4.29 -5.51
CA LYS A 37 9.37 4.67 -6.60
C LYS A 37 7.94 4.83 -6.08
N ALA A 38 7.13 5.59 -6.80
CA ALA A 38 5.70 5.62 -6.56
C ALA A 38 5.11 4.19 -6.62
N GLY A 39 4.14 3.94 -5.75
CA GLY A 39 3.43 2.68 -5.58
C GLY A 39 4.08 1.69 -4.61
N VAL A 40 5.03 2.11 -3.79
CA VAL A 40 5.39 1.36 -2.56
C VAL A 40 4.33 1.60 -1.49
N ARG A 41 4.10 0.58 -0.65
CA ARG A 41 3.08 0.61 0.39
C ARG A 41 3.61 0.17 1.74
N MET A 42 2.95 0.65 2.79
CA MET A 42 3.18 0.27 4.16
C MET A 42 1.84 0.25 4.89
N LEU A 43 1.53 -0.84 5.58
CA LEU A 43 0.41 -0.94 6.49
C LEU A 43 0.86 -0.48 7.88
N VAL A 44 0.06 0.36 8.52
CA VAL A 44 0.22 0.77 9.92
C VAL A 44 -0.98 0.24 10.69
N ARG A 45 -0.74 -0.53 11.74
CA ARG A 45 -1.75 -0.98 12.69
C ARG A 45 -1.96 0.05 13.78
N GLU A 46 -3.13 0.05 14.39
CA GLU A 46 -3.50 0.93 15.51
C GLU A 46 -2.58 0.80 16.74
N ASP A 47 -1.93 -0.35 16.93
CA ASP A 47 -0.93 -0.57 17.98
C ASP A 47 0.49 -0.12 17.60
N GLY A 48 0.64 0.52 16.44
CA GLY A 48 1.92 1.06 15.94
C GLY A 48 2.79 0.04 15.22
N LEU A 49 2.38 -1.23 15.13
CA LEU A 49 3.10 -2.23 14.33
C LEU A 49 2.91 -1.96 12.84
N THR A 50 3.95 -2.25 12.05
CA THR A 50 3.98 -1.90 10.63
C THR A 50 4.31 -3.10 9.76
N THR A 51 3.79 -3.13 8.53
CA THR A 51 4.10 -4.16 7.53
C THR A 51 4.39 -3.50 6.19
N GLY A 52 5.55 -3.79 5.60
CA GLY A 52 6.07 -3.03 4.45
C GLY A 52 6.86 -1.80 4.89
N ALA A 53 7.28 -0.97 3.92
CA ALA A 53 8.08 0.22 4.18
C ALA A 53 7.95 1.25 3.06
N VAL A 54 7.99 2.54 3.42
CA VAL A 54 7.91 3.65 2.46
C VAL A 54 9.29 4.06 1.95
N SER A 55 10.28 4.17 2.84
CA SER A 55 11.62 4.70 2.55
C SER A 55 12.77 3.89 3.17
N GLY A 56 12.54 3.24 4.31
CA GLY A 56 13.55 2.55 5.12
C GLY A 56 14.32 3.47 6.09
N GLY A 57 13.73 4.58 6.57
CA GLY A 57 14.41 5.56 7.43
C GLY A 57 13.45 6.42 8.28
N CYS A 58 13.74 7.71 8.45
CA CYS A 58 12.95 8.59 9.32
C CYS A 58 11.53 8.93 8.80
N VAL A 59 11.15 8.46 7.61
CA VAL A 59 9.80 8.72 7.05
C VAL A 59 8.77 7.86 7.76
N GLU A 60 9.15 6.65 8.14
CA GLU A 60 8.30 5.63 8.75
C GLU A 60 7.65 6.12 10.05
N ASP A 61 8.42 6.75 10.95
CA ASP A 61 7.90 7.27 12.22
C ASP A 61 6.84 8.36 12.00
N GLU A 62 7.06 9.23 11.01
CA GLU A 62 6.10 10.27 10.66
C GLU A 62 4.85 9.68 10.00
N VAL A 63 5.00 8.65 9.16
CA VAL A 63 3.88 7.89 8.59
C VAL A 63 3.03 7.27 9.71
N VAL A 64 3.65 6.64 10.71
CA VAL A 64 2.94 6.07 11.87
C VAL A 64 2.17 7.15 12.63
N ARG A 65 2.81 8.30 12.90
CA ARG A 65 2.17 9.41 13.60
C ARG A 65 0.94 9.96 12.86
N GLN A 66 1.05 10.16 11.54
CA GLN A 66 -0.04 10.67 10.72
C GLN A 66 -1.13 9.61 10.51
N ALA A 67 -0.77 8.32 10.47
CA ALA A 67 -1.73 7.23 10.41
C ALA A 67 -2.65 7.19 11.65
N MET A 68 -2.13 7.47 12.84
CA MET A 68 -2.98 7.56 14.04
C MET A 68 -4.04 8.67 13.91
N MET A 69 -3.68 9.80 13.31
CA MET A 69 -4.65 10.88 13.03
C MET A 69 -5.74 10.42 12.04
N VAL A 70 -5.37 9.68 10.99
CA VAL A 70 -6.34 9.09 10.04
C VAL A 70 -7.29 8.12 10.76
N LEU A 71 -6.81 7.32 11.70
CA LEU A 71 -7.67 6.44 12.51
C LEU A 71 -8.62 7.20 13.44
N GLU A 72 -8.16 8.30 14.02
CA GLU A 72 -8.98 9.15 14.89
C GLU A 72 -10.05 9.92 14.11
N GLN A 73 -9.68 10.46 12.94
CA GLN A 73 -10.54 11.35 12.15
C GLN A 73 -11.44 10.59 11.17
N GLY A 74 -11.01 9.41 10.71
CA GLY A 74 -11.68 8.62 9.69
C GLY A 74 -11.60 9.21 8.27
N SER A 75 -10.78 10.24 8.05
CA SER A 75 -10.61 10.92 6.78
C SER A 75 -9.24 10.60 6.16
N PRO A 76 -9.14 10.42 4.82
CA PRO A 76 -7.87 10.22 4.15
C PRO A 76 -7.03 11.49 4.18
N ARG A 77 -5.72 11.30 4.31
CA ARG A 77 -4.74 12.37 4.49
C ARG A 77 -3.59 12.25 3.52
N MET A 78 -3.17 13.38 2.97
CA MET A 78 -1.97 13.47 2.16
C MET A 78 -0.81 13.96 3.04
N MET A 79 0.20 13.12 3.19
CA MET A 79 1.46 13.48 3.83
C MET A 79 2.46 13.90 2.77
N ARG A 80 3.10 15.05 2.97
CA ARG A 80 4.20 15.52 2.14
C ARG A 80 5.50 15.41 2.93
N TYR A 81 6.47 14.69 2.39
CA TYR A 81 7.78 14.53 3.03
C TYR A 81 8.89 15.05 2.14
N ASP A 82 9.70 15.97 2.65
CA ASP A 82 10.82 16.57 1.93
C ASP A 82 12.14 15.91 2.35
N GLY A 83 12.69 15.05 1.48
CA GLY A 83 13.91 14.30 1.74
C GLY A 83 15.18 15.14 1.79
N ARG A 84 15.13 16.37 1.26
CA ARG A 84 16.29 17.29 1.15
C ARG A 84 16.85 17.68 2.50
N TYR A 85 16.01 17.73 3.52
CA TYR A 85 16.41 18.17 4.85
C TYR A 85 17.06 17.08 5.71
N ARG A 86 16.97 15.80 5.32
CA ARG A 86 17.31 14.70 6.26
C ARG A 86 18.12 13.53 5.69
N GLN A 87 18.09 13.24 4.39
CA GLN A 87 18.55 11.92 3.89
C GLN A 87 19.41 11.96 2.61
N GLY A 88 19.83 13.13 2.12
CA GLY A 88 20.67 13.23 0.92
C GLY A 88 19.98 12.82 -0.39
N CYS A 89 18.67 12.55 -0.36
CA CYS A 89 17.81 12.46 -1.54
C CYS A 89 17.26 13.83 -1.88
N ASP A 90 17.34 14.21 -3.15
CA ASP A 90 16.81 15.49 -3.64
C ASP A 90 15.39 15.29 -4.19
N GLY A 91 14.45 14.94 -3.31
CA GLY A 91 13.07 14.66 -3.72
C GLY A 91 12.04 14.78 -2.61
N ILE A 92 10.79 14.95 -3.05
CA ILE A 92 9.60 15.11 -2.21
C ILE A 92 8.68 13.90 -2.45
N LEU A 93 8.28 13.23 -1.37
CA LEU A 93 7.31 12.16 -1.38
C LEU A 93 5.92 12.70 -1.05
N TYR A 94 4.93 12.20 -1.77
CA TYR A 94 3.51 12.40 -1.46
C TYR A 94 2.94 11.02 -1.12
N VAL A 95 2.53 10.88 0.13
CA VAL A 95 2.05 9.62 0.71
C VAL A 95 0.57 9.79 1.04
N LEU A 96 -0.27 9.04 0.34
CA LEU A 96 -1.68 8.92 0.66
C LEU A 96 -1.82 7.97 1.85
N LEU A 97 -2.46 8.45 2.92
CA LEU A 97 -2.82 7.70 4.10
C LEU A 97 -4.34 7.54 4.13
N GLU A 98 -4.82 6.31 4.17
CA GLU A 98 -6.24 5.99 4.20
C GLU A 98 -6.52 4.78 5.08
N VAL A 99 -7.70 4.73 5.71
CA VAL A 99 -8.11 3.53 6.45
C VAL A 99 -8.16 2.36 5.49
N PHE A 100 -7.45 1.29 5.85
CA PHE A 100 -7.43 0.06 5.08
C PHE A 100 -8.29 -0.96 5.80
N ASP A 101 -9.47 -1.17 5.25
CA ASP A 101 -10.44 -2.14 5.74
C ASP A 101 -11.21 -2.69 4.55
N PRO A 102 -10.55 -3.50 3.69
CA PRO A 102 -11.22 -4.12 2.56
C PRO A 102 -12.36 -4.99 3.09
N ASP A 103 -13.54 -4.80 2.52
CA ASP A 103 -14.68 -5.64 2.81
C ASP A 103 -14.41 -7.10 2.37
N ARG A 104 -15.32 -7.99 2.75
CA ARG A 104 -15.18 -9.42 2.43
C ARG A 104 -15.10 -9.66 0.92
N PRO A 105 -15.97 -9.10 0.07
CA PRO A 105 -15.85 -9.22 -1.39
C PRO A 105 -14.50 -8.76 -1.96
N CYS A 106 -13.96 -7.64 -1.45
CA CYS A 106 -12.66 -7.10 -1.85
C CYS A 106 -11.52 -8.06 -1.47
N SER A 107 -11.53 -8.55 -0.23
CA SER A 107 -10.54 -9.50 0.29
C SER A 107 -10.55 -10.81 -0.51
N GLU A 108 -11.73 -11.40 -0.74
CA GLU A 108 -11.89 -12.64 -1.51
C GLU A 108 -11.43 -12.47 -2.97
N ALA A 109 -11.73 -11.32 -3.60
CA ALA A 109 -11.29 -11.04 -4.96
C ALA A 109 -9.76 -10.89 -5.08
N LEU A 110 -9.11 -10.29 -4.08
CA LEU A 110 -7.64 -10.21 -4.01
C LEU A 110 -7.04 -11.61 -3.89
N GLU A 111 -7.52 -12.42 -2.94
CA GLU A 111 -7.05 -13.79 -2.73
C GLU A 111 -7.20 -14.65 -3.98
N GLN A 112 -8.36 -14.57 -4.64
CA GLN A 112 -8.62 -15.26 -5.89
C GLN A 112 -7.67 -14.79 -7.01
N SER A 113 -7.39 -13.49 -7.09
CA SER A 113 -6.44 -12.94 -8.07
C SER A 113 -5.02 -13.42 -7.83
N PHE A 114 -4.60 -13.57 -6.58
CA PHE A 114 -3.29 -14.10 -6.22
C PHE A 114 -3.16 -15.58 -6.64
N GLU A 115 -4.17 -16.40 -6.34
CA GLU A 115 -4.18 -17.83 -6.69
C GLU A 115 -4.27 -18.07 -8.20
N ALA A 116 -5.18 -17.35 -8.87
CA ALA A 116 -5.33 -17.39 -10.32
C ALA A 116 -4.13 -16.81 -11.07
N ARG A 117 -3.24 -16.09 -10.36
CA ARG A 117 -2.13 -15.32 -10.92
C ARG A 117 -2.63 -14.35 -11.99
N SER A 118 -3.66 -13.61 -11.64
CA SER A 118 -4.19 -12.50 -12.42
C SER A 118 -3.48 -11.21 -12.04
N SER A 119 -3.35 -10.29 -12.99
CA SER A 119 -2.86 -8.94 -12.70
C SER A 119 -3.91 -8.12 -11.96
N ILE A 120 -3.46 -7.21 -11.11
CA ILE A 120 -4.30 -6.34 -10.28
C ILE A 120 -3.92 -4.90 -10.59
N THR A 121 -4.89 -4.04 -10.90
CA THR A 121 -4.61 -2.61 -11.07
C THR A 121 -5.11 -1.85 -9.85
N LEU A 122 -4.22 -1.09 -9.21
CA LEU A 122 -4.58 -0.12 -8.17
C LEU A 122 -4.71 1.27 -8.77
N ARG A 123 -5.79 1.96 -8.41
CA ARG A 123 -6.05 3.35 -8.76
C ARG A 123 -6.20 4.15 -7.49
N SER A 124 -5.30 5.10 -7.27
CA SER A 124 -5.32 6.00 -6.12
C SER A 124 -5.59 7.41 -6.61
N TRP A 125 -6.72 7.97 -6.19
CA TRP A 125 -7.09 9.36 -6.47
C TRP A 125 -6.65 10.23 -5.32
N TYR A 126 -5.94 11.31 -5.62
CA TYR A 126 -5.25 12.09 -4.61
C TYR A 126 -5.15 13.56 -4.97
N ARG A 127 -4.99 14.40 -3.95
CA ARG A 127 -4.62 15.81 -4.09
C ARG A 127 -3.16 15.99 -3.65
N PRO A 128 -2.25 16.54 -4.47
CA PRO A 128 -0.84 16.72 -4.13
C PRO A 128 -0.62 17.93 -3.19
N GLN A 129 -1.46 18.08 -2.18
CA GLN A 129 -1.39 19.11 -1.16
C GLN A 129 -1.45 18.43 0.20
N GLU A 130 -0.60 18.84 1.13
CA GLU A 130 -0.58 18.25 2.48
C GLU A 130 -1.86 18.57 3.24
N GLY A 131 -2.41 17.57 3.93
CA GLY A 131 -3.60 17.70 4.77
C GLY A 131 -4.69 16.69 4.44
N GLU A 132 -5.86 16.90 5.07
CA GLU A 132 -7.04 16.06 4.90
C GLU A 132 -7.85 16.53 3.70
N HIS A 133 -8.19 15.60 2.82
CA HIS A 133 -8.99 15.89 1.64
C HIS A 133 -10.02 14.78 1.42
N PRO A 134 -11.32 15.06 1.62
CA PRO A 134 -12.38 14.13 1.27
C PRO A 134 -12.32 13.74 -0.21
N GLY A 135 -12.77 12.53 -0.54
CA GLY A 135 -12.76 12.02 -1.91
C GLY A 135 -11.43 11.41 -2.35
N MET A 136 -10.33 11.55 -1.58
CA MET A 136 -9.12 10.76 -1.86
C MET A 136 -9.35 9.29 -1.47
N GLY A 137 -8.64 8.38 -2.14
CA GLY A 137 -8.64 6.97 -1.77
C GLY A 137 -8.20 6.06 -2.90
N THR A 138 -8.12 4.78 -2.58
CA THR A 138 -7.67 3.75 -3.51
C THR A 138 -8.78 2.75 -3.83
N CYS A 139 -8.87 2.38 -5.10
CA CYS A 139 -9.67 1.24 -5.55
C CYS A 139 -8.81 0.23 -6.32
N LEU A 140 -9.22 -1.03 -6.22
CA LEU A 140 -8.72 -2.15 -7.00
C LEU A 140 -9.62 -2.34 -8.22
N MET A 141 -9.00 -2.50 -9.38
CA MET A 141 -9.68 -2.92 -10.60
C MET A 141 -9.38 -4.39 -10.85
N LEU A 142 -10.38 -5.24 -10.64
CA LEU A 142 -10.31 -6.70 -10.76
C LEU A 142 -11.48 -7.18 -11.61
N GLU A 143 -11.21 -7.88 -12.71
CA GLU A 143 -12.25 -8.48 -13.58
C GLU A 143 -13.35 -7.48 -14.02
N GLY A 144 -12.98 -6.22 -14.26
CA GLY A 144 -13.91 -5.15 -14.63
C GLY A 144 -14.73 -4.58 -13.46
N ARG A 145 -14.50 -5.04 -12.23
CA ARG A 145 -15.09 -4.50 -11.00
C ARG A 145 -14.14 -3.51 -10.34
N GLN A 146 -14.72 -2.48 -9.73
CA GLN A 146 -14.02 -1.52 -8.89
C GLN A 146 -14.35 -1.82 -7.42
N LEU A 147 -13.32 -2.10 -6.63
CA LEU A 147 -13.45 -2.49 -5.23
C LEU A 147 -12.63 -1.53 -4.37
N GLY A 148 -13.28 -0.84 -3.43
CA GLY A 148 -12.60 0.06 -2.51
C GLY A 148 -11.68 -0.70 -1.55
N VAL A 149 -10.57 -0.10 -1.16
CA VAL A 149 -9.68 -0.65 -0.12
C VAL A 149 -10.12 -0.30 1.31
N GLY A 150 -11.15 0.53 1.43
CA GLY A 150 -11.79 0.96 2.67
C GLY A 150 -13.19 1.52 2.38
N HIS A 151 -13.83 2.11 3.40
CA HIS A 151 -15.26 2.51 3.35
C HIS A 151 -15.53 3.91 2.80
N GLY A 152 -14.51 4.63 2.33
CA GLY A 152 -14.65 5.99 1.81
C GLY A 152 -15.17 6.02 0.37
N THR A 153 -15.87 7.10 0.00
CA THR A 153 -16.16 7.41 -1.40
C THR A 153 -14.96 8.10 -2.04
N VAL A 154 -14.65 7.71 -3.27
CA VAL A 154 -13.55 8.27 -4.05
C VAL A 154 -14.09 9.24 -5.10
N ASP A 155 -13.49 10.42 -5.20
CA ASP A 155 -13.77 11.42 -6.22
C ASP A 155 -12.87 11.19 -7.44
N GLU A 156 -13.45 10.64 -8.51
CA GLU A 156 -12.73 10.34 -9.74
C GLU A 156 -12.28 11.58 -10.53
N GLY A 157 -12.69 12.79 -10.12
CA GLY A 157 -12.22 14.06 -10.67
C GLY A 157 -10.84 14.49 -10.15
N LEU A 158 -10.31 13.84 -9.11
CA LEU A 158 -8.98 14.11 -8.59
C LEU A 158 -7.87 13.53 -9.50
N PRO A 159 -6.64 14.04 -9.43
CA PRO A 159 -5.48 13.41 -10.05
C PRO A 159 -5.36 11.92 -9.68
N LEU A 160 -5.07 11.10 -10.70
CA LEU A 160 -4.96 9.65 -10.59
C LEU A 160 -3.50 9.20 -10.58
N PHE A 161 -3.15 8.35 -9.63
CA PHE A 161 -1.98 7.46 -9.71
C PHE A 161 -2.47 6.04 -9.97
N GLU A 162 -2.01 5.43 -11.06
CA GLU A 162 -2.36 4.06 -11.42
C GLU A 162 -1.12 3.16 -11.37
N GLN A 163 -1.29 1.97 -10.79
CA GLN A 163 -0.23 0.97 -10.74
C GLN A 163 -0.77 -0.42 -11.11
N LEU A 164 -0.17 -1.03 -12.14
CA LEU A 164 -0.37 -2.43 -12.49
C LEU A 164 0.55 -3.33 -11.64
N LEU A 165 -0.04 -4.18 -10.82
CA LEU A 165 0.64 -5.28 -10.17
C LEU A 165 0.54 -6.52 -11.06
N GLY A 166 1.69 -6.98 -11.54
CA GLY A 166 1.78 -8.22 -12.31
C GLY A 166 1.39 -9.45 -11.48
N PRO A 167 1.18 -10.60 -12.14
CA PRO A 167 0.83 -11.84 -11.47
C PRO A 167 1.95 -12.32 -10.53
N VAL A 168 1.60 -13.14 -9.54
CA VAL A 168 2.59 -13.79 -8.67
C VAL A 168 3.47 -14.72 -9.51
N LEU A 169 4.79 -14.46 -9.50
CA LEU A 169 5.77 -15.25 -10.23
C LEU A 169 5.94 -16.62 -9.54
N ARG A 170 6.12 -17.67 -10.34
CA ARG A 170 6.52 -19.00 -9.84
C ARG A 170 7.94 -19.28 -10.30
N LEU A 171 8.79 -19.67 -9.35
CA LEU A 171 10.11 -20.23 -9.63
C LEU A 171 9.96 -21.74 -9.83
N LEU A 172 10.27 -22.24 -11.02
CA LEU A 172 10.35 -23.67 -11.30
C LEU A 172 11.82 -24.10 -11.26
N ILE A 173 12.16 -24.96 -10.32
CA ILE A 173 13.52 -25.50 -10.16
C ILE A 173 13.52 -26.94 -10.65
N PHE A 174 14.42 -27.27 -11.57
CA PHE A 174 14.62 -28.62 -12.07
C PHE A 174 15.92 -29.19 -11.49
N GLY A 175 15.82 -30.35 -10.84
CA GLY A 175 16.88 -30.92 -10.01
C GLY A 175 16.54 -30.79 -8.51
N GLY A 176 16.83 -31.82 -7.73
CA GLY A 176 16.41 -31.93 -6.31
C GLY A 176 17.59 -32.13 -5.35
N GLU A 177 18.80 -31.81 -5.78
CA GLU A 177 19.99 -31.94 -4.94
C GLU A 177 20.12 -30.77 -3.96
N HIS A 178 21.15 -30.81 -3.11
CA HIS A 178 21.31 -29.88 -1.99
C HIS A 178 21.32 -28.40 -2.43
N ASP A 179 21.85 -28.11 -3.62
CA ASP A 179 21.89 -26.75 -4.17
C ASP A 179 20.50 -26.25 -4.58
N ALA A 180 19.65 -27.13 -5.12
CA ALA A 180 18.28 -26.80 -5.49
C ALA A 180 17.41 -26.54 -4.25
N ALA A 181 17.63 -27.30 -3.17
CA ALA A 181 16.96 -27.06 -1.90
C ALA A 181 17.31 -25.68 -1.31
N ALA A 182 18.60 -25.32 -1.34
CA ALA A 182 19.04 -23.98 -0.91
C ALA A 182 18.43 -22.86 -1.77
N LEU A 183 18.35 -23.05 -3.09
CA LEU A 183 17.74 -22.07 -3.99
C LEU A 183 16.22 -21.93 -3.77
N SER A 184 15.53 -23.01 -3.39
CA SER A 184 14.08 -22.99 -3.14
C SER A 184 13.67 -22.26 -1.86
N ALA A 185 14.61 -22.02 -0.95
CA ALA A 185 14.39 -21.36 0.33
C ALA A 185 14.63 -19.84 0.30
N LEU A 186 15.03 -19.29 -0.85
CA LEU A 186 15.24 -17.85 -1.11
C LEU A 186 13.94 -17.17 -1.57
#